data_AF-A0A7Y2EX94-F1
#
_entry.id   AF-A0A7Y2EX94-F1
#
_cell.length_a   1.000
_cell.length_b   1.000
_cell.length_c   1.000
_cell.angle_alpha   90.00
_cell.angle_beta   90.00
_cell.angle_gamma   90.00
#
_symmetry.space_group_name_H-M   'P 1'
#
loop_
_entity.id
_entity.type
_entity.pdbx_description
1 polymer ?
#
loop_
_entity_poly.entity_id
_entity_poly.type
_entity_poly.pdbx_seq_one_letter_code
_entity_poly.pdbx_strand_id
1 'polypeptide(L)'
;MTEIPEHLLKRAQAARDKAATDEPAAEAAAEPAADAPAGDSRIPEALLKRSQAAKASKAGGDAPAAEPGGGVAVADKVGALVTAAPAGGGVPVGAGPGGHTQRLLTVVKSGSIQDVKATPVDKVHTWPHLLAAEFVAALACTAFTFIFSIFVNAPLLQLANTNATPNPSKAPWYFLGLQEMLTMFHPMVAGVTLPGVGIILLILAPFLDRNPSVKPEDRKFATSIMTVHIMFWAVLVMIGSFFRGPGFNFVLPWVDGLFFEL
;
A
#
# COMPACT_ATOMS: atom_id res chain seq x y z
N MET A 1 31.45 5.31 27.42
CA MET A 1 31.27 3.88 27.71
C MET A 1 30.05 3.76 28.62
N THR A 2 28.92 3.30 28.08
CA THR A 2 27.66 3.20 28.81
C THR A 2 27.56 1.82 29.42
N GLU A 3 27.68 1.74 30.75
CA GLU A 3 27.59 0.50 31.51
C GLU A 3 26.20 -0.13 31.34
N ILE A 4 26.17 -1.37 30.86
CA ILE A 4 24.93 -2.14 30.69
C ILE A 4 24.46 -2.55 32.10
N PRO A 5 23.22 -2.22 32.50
CA PRO A 5 22.70 -2.55 33.82
C PRO A 5 22.72 -4.06 34.10
N GLU A 6 23.29 -4.47 35.24
CA GLU A 6 23.57 -5.87 35.61
C GLU A 6 22.34 -6.81 35.54
N HIS A 7 21.14 -6.28 35.77
CA HIS A 7 19.90 -7.06 35.71
C HIS A 7 19.57 -7.58 34.30
N LEU A 8 20.05 -6.92 33.24
CA LEU A 8 19.87 -7.36 31.86
C LEU A 8 20.83 -8.50 31.50
N LEU A 9 22.06 -8.45 32.02
CA LEU A 9 23.04 -9.53 31.86
C LEU A 9 22.57 -10.80 32.56
N LYS A 10 21.99 -10.67 33.76
CA LYS A 10 21.47 -11.81 34.53
C LYS A 10 20.26 -12.47 33.84
N ARG A 11 19.40 -11.69 33.18
CA ARG A 11 18.28 -12.22 32.37
C ARG A 11 18.76 -12.88 31.08
N ALA A 12 19.78 -12.32 30.43
CA ALA A 12 20.37 -12.91 29.24
C ALA A 12 21.08 -14.24 29.55
N GLN A 13 21.75 -14.35 30.70
CA GLN A 13 22.35 -15.59 31.18
C GLN A 13 21.29 -16.64 31.52
N ALA A 14 20.24 -16.29 32.27
CA ALA A 14 19.14 -17.21 32.56
C ALA A 14 18.40 -17.70 31.30
N ALA A 15 18.31 -16.87 30.26
CA ALA A 15 17.76 -17.27 28.96
C ALA A 15 18.69 -18.22 28.19
N ARG A 16 20.01 -18.03 28.29
CA ARG A 16 21.01 -18.94 27.72
C ARG A 16 21.06 -20.29 28.43
N ASP A 17 20.98 -20.29 29.76
CA ASP A 17 20.98 -21.51 30.56
C ASP A 17 19.71 -22.34 30.28
N LYS A 18 18.56 -21.66 30.12
CA LYS A 18 17.30 -22.29 29.73
C LYS A 18 17.34 -22.89 28.31
N ALA A 19 18.04 -22.24 27.38
CA ALA A 19 18.25 -22.76 26.04
C ALA A 19 19.24 -23.94 26.03
N ALA A 20 20.24 -23.94 26.91
CA ALA A 20 21.21 -25.02 27.04
C ALA A 20 20.61 -26.30 27.69
N THR A 21 19.56 -26.18 28.50
CA THR A 21 18.82 -27.33 29.04
C THR A 21 17.85 -27.98 28.05
N ASP A 22 17.53 -27.33 26.93
CA ASP A 22 16.50 -27.76 25.97
C ASP A 22 17.05 -28.20 24.59
N GLU A 23 18.35 -28.47 24.45
CA GLU A 23 18.88 -29.05 23.19
C GLU A 23 18.98 -30.59 23.23
N PRO A 24 18.39 -31.30 22.23
CA PRO A 24 18.39 -32.76 22.15
C PRO A 24 19.70 -33.29 21.55
N ALA A 25 20.29 -34.29 22.20
CA ALA A 25 21.39 -35.08 21.68
C ALA A 25 20.95 -35.90 20.45
N ALA A 26 21.77 -35.85 19.40
CA ALA A 26 21.61 -36.68 18.21
C ALA A 26 22.23 -38.06 18.42
N GLU A 27 21.42 -39.13 18.31
CA GLU A 27 21.89 -40.44 17.86
C GLU A 27 20.73 -41.28 17.31
N ALA A 28 20.99 -41.93 16.18
CA ALA A 28 20.02 -42.74 15.44
C ALA A 28 19.83 -44.12 16.10
N ALA A 29 18.59 -44.51 16.40
CA ALA A 29 18.15 -45.90 16.42
C ALA A 29 16.62 -46.02 16.49
N ALA A 30 16.12 -46.94 15.67
CA ALA A 30 14.81 -47.61 15.61
C ALA A 30 13.75 -47.35 16.71
N GLU A 31 12.50 -47.23 16.27
CA GLU A 31 11.29 -47.39 17.08
C GLU A 31 11.35 -48.66 17.95
N PRO A 32 10.74 -48.61 19.14
CA PRO A 32 9.39 -49.18 19.22
C PRO A 32 8.39 -48.30 19.98
N ALA A 33 7.13 -48.56 19.68
CA ALA A 33 5.94 -48.02 20.31
C ALA A 33 5.97 -48.08 21.83
N ALA A 34 5.62 -46.96 22.49
CA ALA A 34 5.10 -46.95 23.86
C ALA A 34 4.30 -45.66 24.14
N ASP A 35 3.05 -45.89 24.55
CA ASP A 35 2.12 -45.09 25.37
C ASP A 35 2.14 -43.56 25.35
N ALA A 36 1.01 -42.98 24.90
CA ALA A 36 0.62 -41.62 25.22
C ALA A 36 0.00 -41.54 26.64
N PRO A 37 0.34 -40.52 27.46
CA PRO A 37 -0.23 -40.38 28.79
C PRO A 37 -1.70 -39.99 28.74
N ALA A 38 -2.42 -40.43 29.76
CA ALA A 38 -3.86 -40.30 29.92
C ALA A 38 -4.38 -38.85 29.90
N GLY A 39 -5.46 -38.67 29.13
CA GLY A 39 -6.61 -37.77 29.33
C GLY A 39 -6.41 -36.41 30.00
N ASP A 40 -6.41 -35.34 29.20
CA ASP A 40 -6.73 -34.00 29.67
C ASP A 40 -8.24 -33.73 29.44
N SER A 41 -9.07 -33.90 30.48
CA SER A 41 -10.55 -33.84 30.46
C SER A 41 -11.17 -32.46 30.11
N ARG A 42 -10.44 -31.59 29.41
CA ARG A 42 -10.89 -30.24 29.03
C ARG A 42 -11.14 -30.03 27.54
N ILE A 43 -10.75 -30.98 26.69
CA ILE A 43 -10.95 -30.86 25.25
C ILE A 43 -12.15 -31.72 24.84
N PRO A 44 -13.23 -31.12 24.30
CA PRO A 44 -14.39 -31.90 23.83
C PRO A 44 -13.98 -32.84 22.70
N GLU A 45 -14.41 -34.11 22.78
CA GLU A 45 -13.96 -35.22 21.93
C GLU A 45 -14.12 -34.97 20.41
N ALA A 46 -15.08 -34.14 20.02
CA ALA A 46 -15.32 -33.77 18.63
C ALA A 46 -14.13 -33.00 18.02
N LEU A 47 -13.42 -32.20 18.82
CA LEU A 47 -12.25 -31.45 18.37
C LEU A 47 -11.02 -32.36 18.28
N LEU A 48 -10.90 -33.34 19.18
CA LEU A 48 -9.85 -34.34 19.11
C LEU A 48 -9.99 -35.20 17.86
N LYS A 49 -11.19 -35.73 17.58
CA LYS A 49 -11.46 -36.52 16.37
C LYS A 49 -11.19 -35.73 15.08
N ARG A 50 -11.54 -34.44 15.05
CA ARG A 50 -11.23 -33.55 13.91
C ARG A 50 -9.73 -33.31 13.75
N SER A 51 -9.01 -33.09 14.86
CA SER A 51 -7.55 -32.89 14.80
C SER A 51 -6.82 -34.16 14.38
N GLN A 52 -7.28 -35.33 14.83
CA GLN A 52 -6.73 -36.62 14.44
C GLN A 52 -7.02 -36.94 12.97
N ALA A 53 -8.23 -36.65 12.48
CA ALA A 53 -8.57 -36.79 11.05
C ALA A 53 -7.75 -35.84 10.16
N ALA A 54 -7.50 -34.60 10.61
CA ALA A 54 -6.64 -33.65 9.91
C ALA A 54 -5.15 -34.02 9.97
N LYS A 55 -4.72 -34.74 11.00
CA LYS A 55 -3.34 -35.25 11.13
C LYS A 55 -3.13 -36.50 10.28
N ALA A 56 -4.14 -37.38 10.20
CA ALA A 56 -4.15 -38.55 9.32
C ALA A 56 -4.13 -38.15 7.84
N SER A 57 -4.87 -37.11 7.44
CA SER A 57 -4.86 -36.60 6.06
C SER A 57 -3.54 -35.92 5.67
N LYS A 58 -2.77 -35.40 6.64
CA LYS A 58 -1.42 -34.85 6.41
C LYS A 58 -0.29 -35.87 6.42
N ALA A 59 -0.53 -37.09 6.94
CA ALA A 59 0.47 -38.15 7.03
C ALA A 59 0.45 -39.14 5.84
N GLY A 60 -0.32 -38.86 4.79
CA GLY A 60 -0.22 -39.58 3.51
C GLY A 60 -0.71 -41.04 3.54
N GLY A 61 -1.74 -41.35 4.33
CA GLY A 61 -2.40 -42.66 4.33
C GLY A 61 -3.80 -42.60 3.71
N ASP A 62 -4.04 -43.48 2.74
CA ASP A 62 -5.30 -43.68 2.03
C ASP A 62 -6.45 -43.99 3.02
N ALA A 63 -7.58 -43.28 2.91
CA ALA A 63 -8.77 -43.52 3.72
C ALA A 63 -10.00 -43.64 2.81
N PRO A 64 -10.89 -44.61 3.07
CA PRO A 64 -11.91 -45.05 2.12
C PRO A 64 -13.08 -44.06 2.03
N ALA A 65 -13.72 -44.08 0.86
CA ALA A 65 -14.83 -43.23 0.47
C ALA A 65 -16.04 -43.31 1.43
N ALA A 66 -16.62 -42.15 1.74
CA ALA A 66 -17.99 -42.02 2.25
C ALA A 66 -18.65 -40.74 1.70
N GLU A 67 -19.63 -40.99 0.83
CA GLU A 67 -20.82 -40.25 0.35
C GLU A 67 -21.00 -38.72 0.52
N PRO A 68 -21.66 -38.06 -0.47
CA PRO A 68 -21.73 -36.62 -0.61
C PRO A 68 -22.96 -36.00 0.09
N GLY A 69 -22.83 -34.79 0.60
CA GLY A 69 -23.97 -34.08 1.18
C GLY A 69 -23.63 -32.66 1.59
N GLY A 70 -23.62 -31.74 0.61
CA GLY A 70 -23.68 -30.31 0.87
C GLY A 70 -25.03 -29.95 1.50
N GLY A 71 -25.00 -29.18 2.59
CA GLY A 71 -26.22 -28.69 3.23
C GLY A 71 -25.87 -27.85 4.46
N VAL A 72 -26.02 -26.53 4.33
CA VAL A 72 -26.03 -25.59 5.46
C VAL A 72 -27.23 -25.88 6.34
N ALA A 73 -27.00 -26.36 7.57
CA ALA A 73 -28.05 -26.52 8.55
C ALA A 73 -28.41 -25.17 9.17
N VAL A 74 -29.43 -24.52 8.63
CA VAL A 74 -30.15 -23.42 9.28
C VAL A 74 -31.06 -24.05 10.33
N ALA A 75 -30.77 -23.81 11.62
CA ALA A 75 -31.67 -24.20 12.70
C ALA A 75 -32.84 -23.22 12.74
N ASP A 76 -33.99 -23.70 12.32
CA ASP A 76 -35.27 -23.01 12.37
C ASP A 76 -35.92 -23.18 13.75
N LYS A 77 -36.78 -22.20 14.11
CA LYS A 77 -37.76 -22.19 15.21
C LYS A 77 -37.30 -21.76 16.62
N VAL A 78 -37.50 -20.47 16.88
CA VAL A 78 -37.75 -19.90 18.22
C VAL A 78 -39.25 -20.04 18.51
N GLY A 79 -39.62 -20.70 19.60
CA GLY A 79 -41.03 -20.81 19.98
C GLY A 79 -41.31 -21.71 21.16
N ALA A 80 -40.80 -21.36 22.35
CA ALA A 80 -41.35 -21.83 23.61
C ALA A 80 -41.03 -20.82 24.72
N LEU A 81 -42.03 -20.03 25.10
CA LEU A 81 -42.02 -19.26 26.34
C LEU A 81 -42.05 -20.26 27.50
N VAL A 82 -40.89 -20.52 28.11
CA VAL A 82 -40.83 -21.16 29.42
C VAL A 82 -40.83 -20.06 30.47
N THR A 83 -42.00 -19.82 31.06
CA THR A 83 -42.11 -19.08 32.32
C THR A 83 -41.63 -19.99 33.45
N ALA A 84 -40.40 -19.77 33.94
CA ALA A 84 -39.92 -20.42 35.15
C ALA A 84 -40.15 -19.51 36.36
N ALA A 85 -40.79 -20.07 37.40
CA ALA A 85 -41.02 -19.47 38.71
C ALA A 85 -39.69 -19.23 39.47
N PRO A 86 -39.63 -18.30 40.44
CA PRO A 86 -38.36 -17.84 41.00
C PRO A 86 -37.78 -18.90 41.93
N ALA A 87 -36.64 -19.47 41.57
CA ALA A 87 -35.77 -20.15 42.52
C ALA A 87 -34.88 -19.11 43.19
N GLY A 88 -34.94 -19.04 44.52
CA GLY A 88 -34.26 -18.05 45.34
C GLY A 88 -32.75 -17.98 45.08
N GLY A 89 -32.23 -16.76 45.06
CA GLY A 89 -30.80 -16.48 44.95
C GLY A 89 -30.45 -15.44 43.89
N GLY A 90 -30.90 -14.19 44.08
CA GLY A 90 -30.18 -12.97 43.69
C GLY A 90 -29.57 -12.83 42.28
N VAL A 91 -30.12 -13.43 41.22
CA VAL A 91 -29.70 -13.16 39.83
C VAL A 91 -30.83 -12.46 39.08
N PRO A 92 -30.59 -11.27 38.47
CA PRO A 92 -31.63 -10.56 37.73
C PRO A 92 -32.03 -11.32 36.47
N VAL A 93 -33.34 -11.38 36.22
CA VAL A 93 -33.95 -12.05 35.06
C VAL A 93 -33.40 -11.41 33.77
N GLY A 94 -32.70 -12.21 32.96
CA GLY A 94 -32.07 -11.78 31.70
C GLY A 94 -30.54 -11.79 31.67
N ALA A 95 -29.88 -12.23 32.76
CA ALA A 95 -28.44 -12.45 32.76
C ALA A 95 -28.05 -13.62 31.83
N GLY A 96 -27.15 -13.36 30.87
CA GLY A 96 -26.52 -14.42 30.09
C GLY A 96 -25.63 -15.31 30.95
N PRO A 97 -25.15 -16.46 30.44
CA PRO A 97 -24.29 -17.37 31.20
C PRO A 97 -23.08 -16.61 31.74
N GLY A 98 -23.02 -16.40 33.07
CA GLY A 98 -21.96 -15.64 33.75
C GLY A 98 -22.38 -14.35 34.46
N GLY A 99 -23.65 -13.96 34.48
CA GLY A 99 -24.12 -12.86 35.34
C GLY A 99 -23.81 -11.44 34.84
N HIS A 100 -23.31 -11.28 33.63
CA HIS A 100 -23.09 -9.97 33.02
C HIS A 100 -24.36 -9.44 32.34
N THR A 101 -24.70 -8.17 32.58
CA THR A 101 -25.90 -7.47 32.05
C THR A 101 -25.74 -6.98 30.60
N GLN A 102 -24.61 -7.26 29.97
CA GLN A 102 -24.33 -6.87 28.58
C GLN A 102 -24.73 -8.01 27.65
N ARG A 103 -25.75 -7.78 26.82
CA ARG A 103 -26.16 -8.72 25.77
C ARG A 103 -25.14 -8.64 24.63
N LEU A 104 -24.27 -9.65 24.51
CA LEU A 104 -23.34 -9.79 23.38
C LEU A 104 -24.16 -9.98 22.10
N LEU A 105 -24.47 -8.90 21.39
CA LEU A 105 -25.30 -8.96 20.19
C LEU A 105 -24.52 -9.51 18.98
N THR A 106 -23.22 -9.23 18.88
CA THR A 106 -22.28 -9.92 17.98
C THR A 106 -20.86 -9.70 18.49
N VAL A 107 -20.01 -10.73 18.41
CA VAL A 107 -18.56 -10.59 18.57
C VAL A 107 -18.00 -10.20 17.20
N VAL A 108 -17.68 -8.92 17.01
CA VAL A 108 -16.90 -8.50 15.85
C VAL A 108 -15.45 -8.87 16.12
N LYS A 109 -14.92 -9.82 15.35
CA LYS A 109 -13.51 -10.20 15.42
C LYS A 109 -12.68 -8.95 15.17
N SER A 110 -11.92 -8.51 16.18
CA SER A 110 -11.06 -7.31 16.19
C SER A 110 -9.84 -7.45 15.26
N GLY A 111 -10.03 -7.95 14.04
CA GLY A 111 -8.96 -8.24 13.09
C GLY A 111 -8.90 -7.29 11.90
N SER A 112 -9.69 -6.21 11.88
CA SER A 112 -9.82 -5.38 10.68
C SER A 112 -9.98 -3.87 10.91
N ILE A 113 -10.24 -3.40 12.14
CA ILE A 113 -10.46 -1.97 12.41
C ILE A 113 -9.14 -1.24 12.75
N GLN A 114 -8.08 -1.98 13.04
CA GLN A 114 -6.75 -1.42 13.26
C GLN A 114 -5.80 -2.07 12.28
N ASP A 115 -5.34 -1.28 11.32
CA ASP A 115 -4.20 -1.60 10.48
C ASP A 115 -3.00 -1.84 11.42
N VAL A 116 -2.72 -3.11 11.75
CA VAL A 116 -1.62 -3.51 12.65
C VAL A 116 -0.34 -3.38 11.83
N LYS A 117 0.09 -2.13 11.62
CA LYS A 117 1.42 -1.86 11.08
C LYS A 117 2.43 -2.43 12.07
N ALA A 118 3.39 -3.19 11.54
CA ALA A 118 4.41 -3.89 12.32
C ALA A 118 5.28 -2.96 13.20
N THR A 119 5.20 -1.65 12.96
CA THR A 119 5.79 -0.61 13.80
C THR A 119 4.66 0.28 14.34
N PRO A 120 4.60 0.51 15.67
CA PRO A 120 3.75 1.55 16.24
C PRO A 120 4.15 2.89 15.62
N VAL A 121 3.32 3.41 14.71
CA VAL A 121 3.51 4.74 14.13
C VAL A 121 2.80 5.72 15.05
N ASP A 122 3.50 6.78 15.43
CA ASP A 122 2.88 7.89 16.14
C ASP A 122 1.85 8.57 15.22
N LYS A 123 0.57 8.40 15.56
CA LYS A 123 -0.54 8.95 14.76
C LYS A 123 -1.03 10.21 15.46
N VAL A 124 -0.79 11.35 14.82
CA VAL A 124 -1.36 12.63 15.23
C VAL A 124 -2.68 12.87 14.52
N HIS A 125 -3.57 13.64 15.16
CA HIS A 125 -4.82 14.08 14.52
C HIS A 125 -4.50 15.01 13.34
N THR A 126 -5.18 14.77 12.21
CA THR A 126 -5.08 15.57 10.98
C THR A 126 -5.31 17.06 11.25
N TRP A 127 -6.26 17.36 12.12
CA TRP A 127 -6.49 18.69 12.64
C TRP A 127 -5.90 18.80 14.05
N PRO A 128 -5.12 19.86 14.37
CA PRO A 128 -4.72 20.97 13.52
C PRO A 128 -3.43 20.72 12.71
N HIS A 129 -2.67 19.66 12.99
CA HIS A 129 -1.27 19.52 12.56
C HIS A 129 -1.06 19.51 11.04
N LEU A 130 -1.74 18.61 10.31
CA LEU A 130 -1.58 18.51 8.86
C LEU A 130 -2.22 19.72 8.17
N LEU A 131 -3.43 20.07 8.59
CA LEU A 131 -4.21 21.13 7.94
C LEU A 131 -3.56 22.51 8.08
N ALA A 132 -2.91 22.80 9.22
CA ALA A 132 -2.13 24.02 9.39
C ALA A 132 -0.91 24.07 8.45
N ALA A 133 -0.18 22.96 8.33
CA ALA A 133 0.98 22.88 7.45
C ALA A 133 0.59 23.03 5.96
N GLU A 134 -0.47 22.36 5.53
CA GLU A 134 -1.01 22.47 4.17
C GLU A 134 -1.53 23.88 3.87
N PHE A 135 -2.20 24.52 4.83
CA PHE A 135 -2.68 25.90 4.67
C PHE A 135 -1.51 26.89 4.52
N VAL A 136 -0.45 26.74 5.33
CA VAL A 136 0.76 27.56 5.20
C VAL A 136 1.45 27.31 3.86
N ALA A 137 1.55 26.06 3.40
CA ALA A 137 2.09 25.75 2.08
C ALA A 137 1.26 26.35 0.94
N ALA A 138 -0.08 26.31 1.04
CA ALA A 138 -0.97 26.91 0.07
C ALA A 138 -0.83 28.45 0.02
N LEU A 139 -0.73 29.10 1.18
CA LEU A 139 -0.44 30.54 1.26
C LEU A 139 0.93 30.86 0.68
N ALA A 140 1.96 30.05 0.94
CA ALA A 140 3.29 30.23 0.37
C ALA A 140 3.29 30.09 -1.17
N CYS A 141 2.63 29.08 -1.72
CA CYS A 141 2.47 28.90 -3.17
C CYS A 141 1.69 30.07 -3.81
N THR A 142 0.64 30.55 -3.14
CA THR A 142 -0.15 31.70 -3.60
C THR A 142 0.68 32.99 -3.57
N ALA A 143 1.39 33.25 -2.48
CA ALA A 143 2.27 34.41 -2.35
C ALA A 143 3.40 34.37 -3.38
N PHE A 144 4.03 33.21 -3.58
CA PHE A 144 5.04 33.00 -4.61
C PHE A 144 4.51 33.35 -6.01
N THR A 145 3.36 32.79 -6.38
CA THR A 145 2.76 33.01 -7.71
C THR A 145 2.32 34.47 -7.89
N PHE A 146 1.77 35.09 -6.84
CA PHE A 146 1.36 36.49 -6.84
C PHE A 146 2.55 37.43 -7.01
N ILE A 147 3.62 37.23 -6.23
CA ILE A 147 4.84 38.04 -6.33
C ILE A 147 5.51 37.83 -7.70
N PHE A 148 5.58 36.59 -8.19
CA PHE A 148 6.13 36.29 -9.51
C PHE A 148 5.38 37.02 -10.64
N SER A 149 4.04 37.08 -10.56
CA SER A 149 3.17 37.78 -11.52
C SER A 149 3.44 39.31 -11.57
N ILE A 150 3.91 39.92 -10.49
CA ILE A 150 4.27 41.35 -10.48
C ILE A 150 5.51 41.60 -11.35
N PHE A 151 6.47 40.68 -11.37
CA PHE A 151 7.74 40.83 -12.08
C PHE A 151 7.70 40.27 -13.50
N VAL A 152 6.83 39.29 -13.77
CA VAL A 152 6.77 38.56 -15.04
C VAL A 152 5.43 38.83 -15.72
N ASN A 153 5.45 39.66 -16.76
CA ASN A 153 4.28 39.94 -17.56
C ASN A 153 4.04 38.82 -18.59
N ALA A 154 2.84 38.25 -18.58
CA ALA A 154 2.34 37.37 -19.64
C ALA A 154 1.47 38.21 -20.61
N PRO A 155 2.04 38.74 -21.70
CA PRO A 155 1.28 39.59 -22.62
C PRO A 155 0.18 38.79 -23.32
N LEU A 156 -1.01 39.38 -23.42
CA LEU A 156 -2.07 38.80 -24.25
C LEU A 156 -1.72 38.98 -25.73
N LEU A 157 -1.82 37.90 -26.49
CA LEU A 157 -1.70 37.94 -27.95
C LEU A 157 -2.92 38.63 -28.58
N GLN A 158 -2.81 38.96 -29.87
CA GLN A 158 -3.92 39.52 -30.64
C GLN A 158 -5.11 38.54 -30.71
N LEU A 159 -6.29 39.09 -30.97
CA LEU A 159 -7.50 38.29 -31.24
C LEU A 159 -7.21 37.27 -32.36
N ALA A 160 -7.73 36.05 -32.19
CA ALA A 160 -7.48 34.96 -33.12
C ALA A 160 -7.93 35.32 -34.54
N ASN A 161 -7.03 35.12 -35.50
CA ASN A 161 -7.29 35.32 -36.92
C ASN A 161 -7.12 33.99 -37.66
N THR A 162 -8.18 33.48 -38.27
CA THR A 162 -8.15 32.21 -39.01
C THR A 162 -7.29 32.25 -40.29
N ASN A 163 -6.99 33.45 -40.80
CA ASN A 163 -6.19 33.64 -42.01
C ASN A 163 -4.68 33.86 -41.72
N ALA A 164 -4.28 33.89 -40.45
CA ALA A 164 -2.89 34.15 -40.06
C ALA A 164 -2.42 33.17 -38.97
N THR A 165 -1.41 32.38 -39.28
CA THR A 165 -0.75 31.51 -38.30
C THR A 165 0.37 32.27 -37.59
N PRO A 166 0.38 32.34 -36.24
CA PRO A 166 1.46 32.94 -35.49
C PRO A 166 2.81 32.27 -35.81
N ASN A 167 3.87 33.08 -35.89
CA ASN A 167 5.23 32.60 -36.12
C ASN A 167 6.18 33.33 -35.15
N PRO A 168 6.85 32.63 -34.22
CA PRO A 168 6.89 31.18 -34.01
C PRO A 168 5.61 30.60 -33.39
N SER A 169 5.13 29.47 -33.90
CA SER A 169 4.03 28.75 -33.26
C SER A 169 4.60 27.80 -32.20
N LYS A 170 4.95 28.32 -31.02
CA LYS A 170 5.40 27.50 -29.88
C LYS A 170 4.20 27.08 -29.03
N ALA A 171 4.17 25.80 -28.67
CA ALA A 171 3.21 25.29 -27.71
C ALA A 171 3.61 25.72 -26.29
N PRO A 172 2.64 25.73 -25.35
CA PRO A 172 2.95 25.92 -23.93
C PRO A 172 4.04 24.98 -23.44
N TRP A 173 4.85 25.40 -22.47
CA TRP A 173 6.06 24.69 -22.02
C TRP A 173 5.82 23.21 -21.64
N TYR A 174 4.65 22.88 -21.10
CA TYR A 174 4.27 21.50 -20.74
C TYR A 174 3.97 20.59 -21.95
N PHE A 175 3.76 21.16 -23.14
CA PHE A 175 3.63 20.44 -24.41
C PHE A 175 4.83 20.62 -25.33
N LEU A 176 5.77 21.50 -25.00
CA LEU A 176 6.88 21.86 -25.86
C LEU A 176 7.80 20.66 -26.17
N GLY A 177 8.02 19.77 -25.20
CA GLY A 177 8.78 18.54 -25.44
C GLY A 177 8.10 17.60 -26.45
N LEU A 178 6.76 17.56 -26.44
CA LEU A 178 5.99 16.77 -27.42
C LEU A 178 6.05 17.43 -28.79
N GLN A 179 5.95 18.77 -28.84
CA GLN A 179 6.11 19.52 -30.08
C GLN A 179 7.49 19.31 -30.70
N GLU A 180 8.54 19.29 -29.90
CA GLU A 180 9.90 18.99 -30.38
C GLU A 180 9.95 17.61 -31.05
N MET A 181 9.29 16.62 -30.46
CA MET A 181 9.19 15.27 -31.03
C MET A 181 8.42 15.22 -32.36
N LEU A 182 7.45 16.11 -32.58
CA LEU A 182 6.72 16.25 -33.85
C LEU A 182 7.61 16.72 -35.01
N THR A 183 8.78 17.29 -34.72
CA THR A 183 9.73 17.67 -35.78
C THR A 183 10.53 16.50 -36.32
N MET A 184 10.66 15.43 -35.52
CA MET A 184 11.49 14.26 -35.83
C MET A 184 10.66 13.06 -36.28
N PHE A 185 9.43 12.91 -35.79
CA PHE A 185 8.57 11.76 -36.06
C PHE A 185 7.28 12.16 -36.77
N HIS A 186 6.65 11.17 -37.41
CA HIS A 186 5.33 11.36 -38.01
C HIS A 186 4.29 11.80 -36.96
N PRO A 187 3.38 12.75 -37.26
CA PRO A 187 2.46 13.31 -36.28
C PRO A 187 1.61 12.29 -35.51
N MET A 188 1.16 11.23 -36.19
CA MET A 188 0.42 10.13 -35.54
C MET A 188 1.25 9.41 -34.46
N VAL A 189 2.55 9.21 -34.70
CA VAL A 189 3.42 8.48 -33.79
C VAL A 189 3.77 9.34 -32.59
N ALA A 190 4.25 10.56 -32.83
CA ALA A 190 4.68 11.47 -31.76
C ALA A 190 3.51 12.08 -30.97
N GLY A 191 2.42 12.46 -31.65
CA GLY A 191 1.30 13.13 -31.01
C GLY A 191 0.28 12.20 -30.37
N VAL A 192 0.08 10.99 -30.92
CA VAL A 192 -0.99 10.09 -30.48
C VAL A 192 -0.44 8.79 -29.89
N THR A 193 0.38 8.06 -30.64
CA THR A 193 0.84 6.74 -30.24
C THR A 193 1.74 6.78 -29.00
N LEU A 194 2.78 7.63 -28.97
CA LEU A 194 3.71 7.69 -27.82
C LEU A 194 3.02 8.14 -26.53
N PRO A 195 2.26 9.26 -26.49
CA PRO A 195 1.51 9.66 -25.31
C PRO A 195 0.47 8.61 -24.90
N GLY A 196 -0.22 8.01 -25.88
CA GLY A 196 -1.20 6.96 -25.64
C GLY A 196 -0.60 5.72 -24.97
N VAL A 197 0.55 5.24 -25.47
CA VAL A 197 1.30 4.14 -24.83
C VAL A 197 1.79 4.55 -23.45
N GLY A 198 2.27 5.78 -23.27
CA GLY A 198 2.67 6.31 -21.96
C GLY A 198 1.54 6.25 -20.94
N ILE A 199 0.32 6.66 -21.31
CA ILE A 199 -0.87 6.59 -20.45
C ILE A 199 -1.23 5.13 -20.14
N ILE A 200 -1.22 4.24 -21.14
CA ILE A 200 -1.49 2.81 -20.92
C ILE A 200 -0.47 2.21 -19.94
N LEU A 201 0.81 2.55 -20.09
CA LEU A 201 1.86 2.11 -19.16
C LEU A 201 1.62 2.64 -17.74
N LEU A 202 1.17 3.88 -17.59
CA LEU A 202 0.81 4.45 -16.28
C LEU A 202 -0.41 3.76 -15.65
N ILE A 203 -1.42 3.40 -16.45
CA ILE A 203 -2.58 2.63 -15.99
C ILE A 203 -2.17 1.22 -15.56
N LEU A 204 -1.24 0.60 -16.29
CA LEU A 204 -0.73 -0.73 -15.99
C LEU A 204 0.36 -0.75 -14.91
N ALA A 205 0.93 0.40 -14.56
CA ALA A 205 2.01 0.53 -13.57
C ALA A 205 1.73 -0.20 -12.24
N PRO A 206 0.56 -0.04 -11.57
CA PRO A 206 0.29 -0.74 -10.31
C PRO A 206 0.19 -2.27 -10.45
N PHE A 207 -0.05 -2.79 -11.66
CA PHE A 207 -0.16 -4.23 -11.91
C PHE A 207 1.18 -4.84 -12.36
N LEU A 208 2.03 -4.04 -13.01
CA LEU A 208 3.34 -4.47 -13.51
C LEU A 208 4.42 -4.39 -12.42
N ASP A 209 4.25 -3.47 -11.47
CA ASP A 209 5.16 -3.30 -10.33
C ASP A 209 4.94 -4.36 -9.25
N ARG A 210 5.78 -5.40 -9.24
CA ARG A 210 5.76 -6.48 -8.24
C ARG A 210 6.75 -6.26 -7.10
N ASN A 211 7.30 -5.06 -6.94
CA ASN A 211 8.34 -4.85 -5.92
C ASN A 211 7.72 -4.88 -4.50
N PRO A 212 8.27 -5.66 -3.56
CA PRO A 212 7.73 -5.76 -2.20
C PRO A 212 7.97 -4.51 -1.34
N SER A 213 8.93 -3.65 -1.70
CA SER A 213 9.22 -2.39 -1.01
C SER A 213 8.76 -1.18 -1.82
N VAL A 214 8.16 -0.20 -1.16
CA VAL A 214 7.80 1.09 -1.78
C VAL A 214 8.90 2.14 -1.64
N LYS A 215 9.98 1.85 -0.89
CA LYS A 215 11.05 2.82 -0.64
C LYS A 215 11.83 3.09 -1.94
N PRO A 216 12.13 4.36 -2.27
CA PRO A 216 12.93 4.70 -3.46
C PRO A 216 14.32 4.04 -3.46
N GLU A 217 14.93 3.86 -2.28
CA GLU A 217 16.26 3.28 -2.10
C GLU A 217 16.35 1.81 -2.54
N ASP A 218 15.24 1.08 -2.40
CA ASP A 218 15.13 -0.33 -2.77
C ASP A 218 14.78 -0.50 -4.27
N ARG A 219 14.42 0.59 -4.96
CA ARG A 219 13.90 0.61 -6.33
C ARG A 219 14.85 1.26 -7.34
N LYS A 220 16.15 1.14 -7.11
CA LYS A 220 17.21 1.82 -7.89
C LYS A 220 17.05 1.68 -9.41
N PHE A 221 16.66 0.50 -9.89
CA PHE A 221 16.42 0.28 -11.32
C PHE A 221 15.25 1.12 -11.86
N ALA A 222 14.07 1.04 -11.22
CA ALA A 222 12.91 1.84 -11.63
C ALA A 222 13.17 3.35 -11.50
N THR A 223 13.83 3.77 -10.41
CA THR A 223 14.22 5.16 -10.20
C THR A 223 15.21 5.64 -11.26
N SER A 224 16.17 4.81 -11.67
CA SER A 224 17.13 5.15 -12.74
C SER A 224 16.43 5.35 -14.09
N ILE A 225 15.49 4.45 -14.45
CA ILE A 225 14.69 4.59 -15.68
C ILE A 225 13.85 5.86 -15.63
N MET A 226 13.17 6.12 -14.51
CA MET A 226 12.38 7.34 -14.32
C MET A 226 13.24 8.60 -14.42
N THR A 227 14.48 8.55 -13.89
CA THR A 227 15.42 9.67 -14.00
C THR A 227 15.81 9.91 -15.46
N VAL A 228 16.16 8.86 -16.21
CA VAL A 228 16.45 8.99 -17.65
C VAL A 228 15.25 9.53 -18.42
N HIS A 229 14.04 9.07 -18.08
CA HIS A 229 12.80 9.56 -18.69
C HIS A 229 12.59 11.06 -18.43
N ILE A 230 12.75 11.53 -17.19
CA ILE A 230 12.62 12.96 -16.85
C ILE A 230 13.72 13.78 -17.55
N MET A 231 14.96 13.28 -17.59
CA MET A 231 16.05 13.97 -18.28
C MET A 231 15.81 14.06 -19.80
N PHE A 232 15.29 13.01 -20.42
CA PHE A 232 14.91 13.02 -21.83
C PHE A 232 13.88 14.12 -22.13
N TRP A 233 12.79 14.19 -21.36
CA TRP A 233 11.77 15.22 -21.55
C TRP A 233 12.28 16.62 -21.23
N ALA A 234 13.09 16.79 -20.18
CA ALA A 234 13.71 18.06 -19.84
C ALA A 234 14.58 18.58 -20.98
N VAL A 235 15.41 17.71 -21.59
CA VAL A 235 16.23 18.08 -22.75
C VAL A 235 15.38 18.51 -23.94
N LEU A 236 14.31 17.78 -24.28
CA LEU A 236 13.41 18.17 -25.37
C LEU A 236 12.75 19.53 -25.13
N VAL A 237 12.28 19.78 -23.90
CA VAL A 237 11.71 21.09 -23.52
C VAL A 237 12.76 22.18 -23.66
N MET A 238 13.99 21.96 -23.18
CA MET A 238 15.09 22.93 -23.33
C MET A 238 15.41 23.24 -24.80
N ILE A 239 15.41 22.23 -25.68
CA ILE A 239 15.61 22.42 -27.12
C ILE A 239 14.47 23.28 -27.70
N GLY A 240 13.22 22.91 -27.42
CA GLY A 240 12.05 23.65 -27.89
C GLY A 240 11.99 25.10 -27.36
N SER A 241 12.46 25.33 -26.13
CA SER A 241 12.44 26.66 -25.51
C SER A 241 13.47 27.59 -26.16
N PHE A 242 14.72 27.13 -26.27
CA PHE A 242 15.84 28.01 -26.58
C PHE A 242 16.37 27.88 -28.01
N PHE A 243 16.29 26.71 -28.63
CA PHE A 243 16.91 26.42 -29.92
C PHE A 243 15.92 26.39 -31.10
N ARG A 244 14.65 26.71 -30.85
CA ARG A 244 13.61 26.81 -31.90
C ARG A 244 13.24 28.28 -32.18
N GLY A 245 13.38 28.66 -33.45
CA GLY A 245 13.16 30.03 -33.95
C GLY A 245 12.02 30.11 -34.97
N PRO A 246 12.06 31.08 -35.91
CA PRO A 246 11.03 31.27 -36.92
C PRO A 246 10.75 30.01 -37.73
N GLY A 247 9.46 29.70 -37.91
CA GLY A 247 8.99 28.46 -38.56
C GLY A 247 9.23 27.20 -37.73
N PHE A 248 9.55 27.35 -36.44
CA PHE A 248 10.01 26.26 -35.57
C PHE A 248 11.29 25.57 -36.11
N ASN A 249 12.10 26.29 -36.87
CA ASN A 249 13.40 25.81 -37.34
C ASN A 249 14.43 25.84 -36.22
N PHE A 250 15.45 24.98 -36.35
CA PHE A 250 16.58 24.99 -35.44
C PHE A 250 17.43 26.24 -35.68
N VAL A 251 17.68 27.01 -34.61
CA VAL A 251 18.47 28.25 -34.64
C VAL A 251 19.49 28.24 -33.51
N LEU A 252 20.62 28.92 -33.72
CA LEU A 252 21.63 29.07 -32.69
C LEU A 252 21.40 30.38 -31.94
N PRO A 253 21.12 30.35 -30.62
CA PRO A 253 20.75 31.56 -29.86
C PRO A 253 21.76 32.70 -29.93
N TRP A 254 23.04 32.37 -30.07
CA TRP A 254 24.15 33.33 -30.14
C TRP A 254 24.43 33.87 -31.54
N VAL A 255 23.75 33.35 -32.57
CA VAL A 255 23.83 33.86 -33.95
C VAL A 255 22.54 34.56 -34.34
N ASP A 256 21.41 33.87 -34.16
CA ASP A 256 20.09 34.29 -34.67
C ASP A 256 19.22 34.98 -33.61
N GLY A 257 19.68 35.01 -32.35
CA GLY A 257 18.95 35.56 -31.21
C GLY A 257 18.05 34.55 -30.48
N LEU A 258 17.44 35.01 -29.39
CA LEU A 258 16.54 34.21 -28.54
C LEU A 258 15.07 34.47 -28.90
N PHE A 259 14.33 33.41 -29.22
CA PHE A 259 12.90 33.44 -29.56
C PHE A 259 12.03 32.88 -28.43
N PHE A 260 12.41 33.12 -27.17
CA PHE A 260 11.72 32.59 -26.01
C PHE A 260 10.43 33.37 -25.74
N GLU A 261 9.30 32.65 -25.66
CA GLU A 261 8.03 33.18 -25.20
C GLU A 261 7.68 32.54 -23.85
N LEU A 262 7.08 33.34 -22.97
CA LEU A 262 6.89 33.05 -21.55
C LEU A 262 5.49 32.49 -21.27
#